data_AF-A0A3B9TRP2-F1
#
_entry.id   AF-A0A3B9TRP2-F1
#
_cell.length_a   1.000
_cell.length_b   1.000
_cell.length_c   1.000
_cell.angle_alpha   90.00
_cell.angle_beta   90.00
_cell.angle_gamma   90.00
#
_symmetry.space_group_name_H-M   'P 1'
#
loop_
_entity.id
_entity.type
_entity.pdbx_description
1 polymer ?
#
loop_
_entity_poly.entity_id
_entity_poly.type
_entity_poly.pdbx_seq_one_letter_code
_entity_poly.pdbx_strand_id
1 'polypeptide(L)'
;MNEISQDLRDALLKLQKTEITEHHVYLLLARRMTGENKKILERIARDEKRHSDTWRRYTKTGVRPNFLLVACYLFLAFIFGVTFAIKIMERGEKNAEKTYSSLEEKIPEAGTIMREEEEHEAELVNLIDEERLKYVGSMVLGLNDALVELTGALAGFTFALAESSIVGVAGLITGVAATLSMAASEYLSQRSEKGELNPVKAAVYTGIAYLITVTLLVAP
;
A
#
# COMPACT_ATOMS: atom_id res chain seq x y z
N MET A 1 -21.21 4.67 36.61
CA MET A 1 -20.39 4.53 35.39
C MET A 1 -18.96 4.53 35.85
N ASN A 2 -18.31 3.36 35.84
CA ASN A 2 -16.93 3.22 36.30
C ASN A 2 -16.01 4.11 35.46
N GLU A 3 -15.12 4.83 36.12
CA GLU A 3 -14.05 5.55 35.45
C GLU A 3 -13.21 4.52 34.66
N ILE A 4 -13.19 4.70 33.35
CA ILE A 4 -12.36 3.92 32.43
C ILE A 4 -10.90 4.18 32.82
N SER A 5 -10.08 3.14 33.00
CA SER A 5 -8.66 3.34 33.34
C SER A 5 -7.99 4.21 32.28
N GLN A 6 -6.97 4.99 32.69
CA GLN A 6 -6.30 5.91 31.78
C GLN A 6 -5.71 5.18 30.55
N ASP A 7 -5.15 3.99 30.75
CA ASP A 7 -4.62 3.16 29.65
C ASP A 7 -5.71 2.73 28.66
N LEU A 8 -6.88 2.37 29.17
CA LEU A 8 -8.02 1.99 28.35
C LEU A 8 -8.57 3.21 27.58
N ARG A 9 -8.61 4.38 28.21
CA ARG A 9 -9.01 5.62 27.55
C ARG A 9 -8.04 5.98 26.42
N ASP A 10 -6.74 5.85 26.63
CA ASP A 10 -5.72 6.14 25.60
C ASP A 10 -5.77 5.14 24.44
N ALA A 11 -6.06 3.87 24.71
CA ALA A 11 -6.29 2.86 23.68
C ALA A 11 -7.52 3.21 22.82
N LEU A 12 -8.65 3.58 23.46
CA LEU A 12 -9.87 3.97 22.77
C LEU A 12 -9.69 5.26 21.94
N LEU A 13 -8.89 6.22 22.42
CA LEU A 13 -8.58 7.43 21.65
C LEU A 13 -7.73 7.13 20.42
N LYS A 14 -6.81 6.15 20.50
CA LYS A 14 -6.05 5.68 19.33
C LYS A 14 -6.96 5.01 18.32
N LEU A 15 -7.80 4.06 18.76
CA LEU A 15 -8.78 3.40 17.89
C LEU A 15 -9.68 4.43 17.22
N GLN A 16 -10.32 5.31 17.99
CA GLN A 16 -11.15 6.39 17.46
C GLN A 16 -10.44 7.22 16.38
N LYS A 17 -9.13 7.50 16.55
CA LYS A 17 -8.33 8.24 15.56
C LYS A 17 -8.08 7.43 14.29
N THR A 18 -7.85 6.14 14.41
CA THR A 18 -7.63 5.20 13.30
C THR A 18 -8.89 5.12 12.45
N GLU A 19 -10.02 4.76 13.07
CA GLU A 19 -11.34 4.61 12.46
C GLU A 19 -11.80 5.89 11.71
N ILE A 20 -11.67 7.06 12.34
CA ILE A 20 -12.04 8.33 11.67
C ILE A 20 -11.07 8.67 10.52
N THR A 21 -9.83 8.18 10.56
CA THR A 21 -8.87 8.33 9.47
C THR A 21 -9.24 7.40 8.30
N GLU A 22 -9.53 6.13 8.56
CA GLU A 22 -10.00 5.14 7.58
C GLU A 22 -11.28 5.58 6.90
N HIS A 23 -12.26 6.10 7.66
CA HIS A 23 -13.47 6.74 7.12
C HIS A 23 -13.13 7.71 5.97
N HIS A 24 -12.18 8.63 6.21
CA HIS A 24 -11.79 9.63 5.21
C HIS A 24 -11.03 9.01 4.04
N VAL A 25 -10.18 8.01 4.27
CA VAL A 25 -9.47 7.30 3.21
C VAL A 25 -10.47 6.59 2.30
N TYR A 26 -11.33 5.73 2.85
CA TYR A 26 -12.34 5.01 2.08
C TYR A 26 -13.27 5.93 1.30
N LEU A 27 -13.75 7.01 1.92
CA LEU A 27 -14.63 7.97 1.25
C LEU A 27 -13.95 8.66 0.06
N LEU A 28 -12.65 8.94 0.15
CA LEU A 28 -11.89 9.57 -0.94
C LEU A 28 -11.50 8.55 -2.02
N LEU A 29 -11.18 7.32 -1.64
CA LEU A 29 -10.94 6.22 -2.58
C LEU A 29 -12.20 5.84 -3.37
N ALA A 30 -13.36 5.85 -2.72
CA ALA A 30 -14.64 5.59 -3.37
C ALA A 30 -14.93 6.54 -4.53
N ARG A 31 -14.48 7.80 -4.45
CA ARG A 31 -14.63 8.79 -5.54
C ARG A 31 -13.86 8.40 -6.82
N ARG A 32 -12.85 7.54 -6.70
CA ARG A 32 -12.05 7.04 -7.83
C ARG A 32 -12.57 5.71 -8.39
N MET A 33 -13.58 5.11 -7.75
CA MET A 33 -14.20 3.85 -8.17
C MET A 33 -15.57 4.08 -8.81
N THR A 34 -16.07 3.08 -9.53
CA THR A 34 -17.37 3.10 -10.21
C THR A 34 -18.15 1.82 -9.91
N GLY A 35 -19.47 1.85 -10.10
CA GLY A 35 -20.33 0.66 -9.95
C GLY A 35 -20.42 0.17 -8.49
N GLU A 36 -20.42 -1.15 -8.31
CA GLU A 36 -20.53 -1.81 -7.00
C GLU A 36 -19.34 -1.50 -6.09
N ASN A 37 -18.13 -1.46 -6.64
CA ASN A 37 -16.89 -1.13 -5.91
C ASN A 37 -16.98 0.20 -5.16
N LYS A 38 -17.56 1.22 -5.79
CA LYS A 38 -17.79 2.51 -5.15
C LYS A 38 -18.77 2.39 -3.97
N LYS A 39 -19.86 1.65 -4.14
CA LYS A 39 -20.90 1.48 -3.10
C LYS A 39 -20.35 0.75 -1.87
N ILE A 40 -19.51 -0.27 -2.10
CA ILE A 40 -18.86 -1.01 -1.02
C ILE A 40 -17.96 -0.08 -0.22
N LEU A 41 -17.05 0.67 -0.86
CA LEU A 41 -16.17 1.61 -0.15
C LEU A 41 -16.94 2.74 0.56
N GLU A 42 -18.04 3.23 -0.02
CA GLU A 42 -18.91 4.21 0.65
C GLU A 42 -19.65 3.62 1.85
N ARG A 43 -19.99 2.32 1.82
CA ARG A 43 -20.59 1.61 2.95
C ARG A 43 -19.57 1.43 4.08
N ILE A 44 -18.42 0.85 3.77
CA ILE A 44 -17.33 0.66 4.74
C ILE A 44 -16.98 2.00 5.39
N ALA A 45 -16.79 3.06 4.60
CA ALA A 45 -16.57 4.41 5.16
C ALA A 45 -17.65 4.85 6.16
N ARG A 46 -18.93 4.52 5.96
CA ARG A 46 -19.98 4.87 6.92
C ARG A 46 -19.88 4.04 8.20
N ASP A 47 -19.46 2.79 8.09
CA ASP A 47 -19.30 1.88 9.22
C ASP A 47 -18.12 2.34 10.10
N GLU A 48 -16.96 2.65 9.51
CA GLU A 48 -15.81 3.28 10.19
C GLU A 48 -16.19 4.51 11.03
N LYS A 49 -17.03 5.36 10.43
CA LYS A 49 -17.51 6.57 11.12
C LYS A 49 -18.36 6.20 12.33
N ARG A 50 -19.23 5.19 12.19
CA ARG A 50 -20.07 4.68 13.28
C ARG A 50 -19.21 4.06 14.37
N HIS A 51 -18.14 3.34 14.02
CA HIS A 51 -17.18 2.76 14.97
C HIS A 51 -16.43 3.85 15.75
N SER A 52 -15.88 4.85 15.07
CA SER A 52 -15.31 6.06 15.70
C SER A 52 -16.32 6.74 16.65
N ASP A 53 -17.59 6.86 16.24
CA ASP A 53 -18.65 7.44 17.07
C ASP A 53 -18.99 6.57 18.29
N THR A 54 -18.89 5.24 18.18
CA THR A 54 -18.99 4.32 19.32
C THR A 54 -17.87 4.57 20.33
N TRP A 55 -16.62 4.67 19.87
CA TRP A 55 -15.48 5.00 20.75
C TRP A 55 -15.61 6.37 21.39
N ARG A 56 -16.13 7.36 20.64
CA ARG A 56 -16.41 8.70 21.14
C ARG A 56 -17.39 8.70 22.32
N ARG A 57 -18.35 7.78 22.38
CA ARG A 57 -19.30 7.68 23.51
C ARG A 57 -18.57 7.29 24.80
N TYR A 58 -17.56 6.43 24.70
CA TYR A 58 -16.74 5.99 25.82
C TYR A 58 -15.69 7.03 26.23
N THR A 59 -14.97 7.61 25.27
CA THR A 59 -13.90 8.60 25.53
C THR A 59 -14.44 10.00 25.87
N LYS A 60 -15.71 10.26 25.51
CA LYS A 60 -16.39 11.58 25.55
C LYS A 60 -15.61 12.70 24.85
N THR A 61 -14.67 12.33 23.99
CA THR A 61 -13.72 13.25 23.35
C THR A 61 -13.74 13.01 21.85
N GLY A 62 -13.87 14.07 21.05
CA GLY A 62 -13.78 13.97 19.59
C GLY A 62 -12.32 14.05 19.15
N VAL A 63 -11.84 13.03 18.43
CA VAL A 63 -10.49 13.04 17.84
C VAL A 63 -10.57 13.44 16.37
N ARG A 64 -9.57 14.20 15.90
CA ARG A 64 -9.44 14.57 14.49
C ARG A 64 -8.69 13.49 13.70
N PRO A 65 -9.03 13.27 12.42
CA PRO A 65 -8.33 12.32 11.58
C PRO A 65 -6.88 12.74 11.34
N ASN A 66 -6.04 11.75 11.04
CA ASN A 66 -4.66 11.99 10.66
C ASN A 66 -4.56 12.34 9.16
N PHE A 67 -4.73 13.64 8.83
CA PHE A 67 -4.69 14.10 7.44
C PHE A 67 -3.39 13.76 6.69
N LEU A 68 -2.26 13.65 7.39
CA LEU A 68 -0.99 13.24 6.76
C LEU A 68 -1.05 11.78 6.30
N LEU A 69 -1.64 10.91 7.12
CA LEU A 69 -1.83 9.51 6.78
C LEU A 69 -2.86 9.35 5.65
N VAL A 70 -3.95 10.12 5.68
CA VAL A 70 -4.92 10.18 4.57
C VAL A 70 -4.20 10.55 3.26
N ALA A 71 -3.39 11.60 3.28
CA ALA A 71 -2.63 12.02 2.09
C ALA A 71 -1.66 10.93 1.60
N CYS A 72 -1.00 10.23 2.52
CA CYS A 72 -0.12 9.09 2.20
C CYS A 72 -0.87 7.97 1.46
N TYR A 73 -2.02 7.53 1.98
CA TYR A 73 -2.83 6.50 1.32
C TYR A 73 -3.38 6.94 -0.03
N LEU A 74 -3.77 8.21 -0.19
CA LEU A 74 -4.19 8.72 -1.51
C LEU A 74 -3.05 8.80 -2.52
N PHE A 75 -1.84 9.08 -2.05
CA PHE A 75 -0.63 9.06 -2.84
C PHE A 75 -0.29 7.63 -3.28
N LEU A 76 -0.33 6.66 -2.36
CA LEU A 76 -0.19 5.24 -2.69
C LEU A 76 -1.27 4.78 -3.69
N ALA A 77 -2.51 5.20 -3.50
CA ALA A 77 -3.61 4.89 -4.41
C ALA A 77 -3.42 5.52 -5.79
N PHE A 78 -2.74 6.67 -5.86
CA PHE A 78 -2.42 7.33 -7.12
C PHE A 78 -1.31 6.61 -7.88
N ILE A 79 -0.25 6.15 -7.18
CA ILE A 79 0.90 5.48 -7.80
C ILE A 79 0.61 4.01 -8.10
N PHE A 80 0.15 3.25 -7.10
CA PHE A 80 0.01 1.80 -7.17
C PHE A 80 -1.42 1.33 -7.48
N GLY A 81 -2.40 2.23 -7.34
CA GLY A 81 -3.82 1.94 -7.54
C GLY A 81 -4.60 1.79 -6.23
N VAL A 82 -5.92 1.96 -6.31
CA VAL A 82 -6.83 1.99 -5.15
C VAL A 82 -6.75 0.69 -4.34
N THR A 83 -6.79 -0.45 -5.02
CA THR A 83 -6.67 -1.78 -4.43
C THR A 83 -5.40 -1.97 -3.58
N PHE A 84 -4.26 -1.46 -4.05
CA PHE A 84 -3.01 -1.56 -3.30
C PHE A 84 -3.05 -0.74 -2.01
N ALA A 85 -3.58 0.49 -2.08
CA ALA A 85 -3.71 1.35 -0.92
C ALA A 85 -4.64 0.75 0.15
N ILE A 86 -5.77 0.16 -0.27
CA ILE A 86 -6.68 -0.57 0.62
C ILE A 86 -5.93 -1.70 1.32
N LYS A 87 -5.21 -2.55 0.57
CA LYS A 87 -4.49 -3.70 1.15
C LYS A 87 -3.41 -3.32 2.17
N ILE A 88 -2.75 -2.17 2.01
CA ILE A 88 -1.80 -1.66 3.00
C ILE A 88 -2.52 -1.16 4.26
N MET A 89 -3.73 -0.60 4.11
CA MET A 89 -4.56 -0.14 5.22
C MET A 89 -5.09 -1.32 6.06
N GLU A 90 -5.66 -2.35 5.43
CA GLU A 90 -6.12 -3.60 6.09
C GLU A 90 -5.03 -4.24 6.95
N ARG A 91 -3.78 -4.17 6.49
CA ARG A 91 -2.65 -4.73 7.25
C ARG A 91 -2.41 -3.97 8.55
N GLY A 92 -2.78 -2.69 8.60
CA GLY A 92 -2.81 -1.87 9.80
C GLY A 92 -3.90 -2.33 10.77
N GLU A 93 -5.11 -2.55 10.27
CA GLU A 93 -6.28 -3.02 11.04
C GLU A 93 -6.07 -4.41 11.64
N LYS A 94 -5.43 -5.34 10.94
CA LYS A 94 -5.02 -6.65 11.52
C LYS A 94 -4.13 -6.55 12.75
N ASN A 95 -3.32 -5.50 12.84
CA ASN A 95 -2.54 -5.27 14.05
C ASN A 95 -3.40 -4.69 15.18
N ALA A 96 -4.51 -4.02 14.83
CA ALA A 96 -5.50 -3.50 15.77
C ALA A 96 -6.47 -4.59 16.28
N GLU A 97 -6.70 -5.68 15.56
CA GLU A 97 -7.49 -6.85 16.03
C GLU A 97 -7.08 -7.33 17.42
N LYS A 98 -5.77 -7.43 17.69
CA LYS A 98 -5.26 -7.81 19.03
C LYS A 98 -5.71 -6.84 20.12
N THR A 99 -5.83 -5.57 19.77
CA THR A 99 -6.34 -4.54 20.68
C THR A 99 -7.84 -4.75 20.89
N TYR A 100 -8.60 -5.03 19.82
CA TYR A 100 -10.03 -5.35 19.91
C TYR A 100 -10.32 -6.58 20.77
N SER A 101 -9.61 -7.70 20.58
CA SER A 101 -9.81 -8.91 21.39
C SER A 101 -9.52 -8.66 22.88
N SER A 102 -8.52 -7.83 23.20
CA SER A 102 -8.24 -7.45 24.60
C SER A 102 -9.27 -6.51 25.22
N LEU A 103 -10.05 -5.82 24.37
CA LEU A 103 -11.10 -4.89 24.77
C LEU A 103 -12.47 -5.55 24.88
N GLU A 104 -12.71 -6.66 24.18
CA GLU A 104 -13.97 -7.40 24.19
C GLU A 104 -14.37 -7.82 25.61
N GLU A 105 -13.41 -8.22 26.46
CA GLU A 105 -13.65 -8.56 27.86
C GLU A 105 -14.21 -7.38 28.69
N LYS A 106 -14.00 -6.14 28.24
CA LYS A 106 -14.35 -4.91 28.96
C LYS A 106 -15.48 -4.12 28.29
N ILE A 107 -15.62 -4.23 26.97
CA ILE A 107 -16.56 -3.49 26.14
C ILE A 107 -17.14 -4.46 25.10
N PRO A 108 -18.39 -4.91 25.25
CA PRO A 108 -18.99 -5.88 24.33
C PRO A 108 -19.12 -5.37 22.90
N GLU A 109 -19.20 -4.05 22.70
CA GLU A 109 -19.21 -3.44 21.36
C GLU A 109 -17.90 -3.66 20.60
N ALA A 110 -16.78 -3.90 21.28
CA ALA A 110 -15.51 -4.24 20.61
C ALA A 110 -15.58 -5.56 19.85
N GLY A 111 -16.26 -6.57 20.39
CA GLY A 111 -16.47 -7.84 19.67
C GLY A 111 -17.42 -7.70 18.47
N THR A 112 -18.36 -6.75 18.53
CA THR A 112 -19.25 -6.46 17.38
C THR A 112 -18.47 -5.77 16.27
N ILE A 113 -17.68 -4.74 16.61
CA ILE A 113 -16.88 -3.99 15.65
C ILE A 113 -15.85 -4.91 14.99
N MET A 114 -15.13 -5.73 15.78
CA MET A 114 -14.18 -6.71 15.25
C MET A 114 -14.79 -7.65 14.19
N ARG A 115 -16.03 -8.09 14.37
CA ARG A 115 -16.72 -8.92 13.37
C ARG A 115 -17.11 -8.13 12.12
N GLU A 116 -17.48 -6.86 12.28
CA GLU A 116 -17.75 -5.99 11.14
C GLU A 116 -16.46 -5.72 10.35
N GLU A 117 -15.30 -5.57 11.00
CA GLU A 117 -13.98 -5.48 10.33
C GLU A 117 -13.66 -6.74 9.52
N GLU A 118 -13.90 -7.93 10.08
CA GLU A 118 -13.72 -9.19 9.33
C GLU A 118 -14.61 -9.27 8.08
N GLU A 119 -15.84 -8.76 8.17
CA GLU A 119 -16.76 -8.65 7.04
C GLU A 119 -16.25 -7.63 6.01
N HIS A 120 -15.71 -6.49 6.45
CA HIS A 120 -15.10 -5.49 5.57
C HIS A 120 -13.92 -6.09 4.80
N GLU A 121 -13.00 -6.79 5.47
CA GLU A 121 -11.87 -7.45 4.78
C GLU A 121 -12.38 -8.40 3.69
N ALA A 122 -13.38 -9.23 4.01
CA ALA A 122 -13.95 -10.19 3.06
C ALA A 122 -14.61 -9.50 1.85
N GLU A 123 -15.28 -8.37 2.05
CA GLU A 123 -15.85 -7.57 0.96
C GLU A 123 -14.78 -6.88 0.12
N LEU A 124 -13.71 -6.40 0.76
CA LEU A 124 -12.59 -5.73 0.12
C LEU A 124 -11.75 -6.69 -0.74
N VAL A 125 -11.64 -7.97 -0.37
CA VAL A 125 -10.99 -9.01 -1.19
C VAL A 125 -11.61 -9.09 -2.59
N ASN A 126 -12.94 -8.96 -2.70
CA ASN A 126 -13.64 -9.00 -4.00
C ASN A 126 -13.48 -7.72 -4.83
N LEU A 127 -13.05 -6.62 -4.18
CA LEU A 127 -12.76 -5.32 -4.77
C LEU A 127 -11.33 -5.26 -5.35
N ILE A 128 -10.47 -6.22 -4.99
CA ILE A 128 -9.10 -6.30 -5.48
C ILE A 128 -9.14 -6.67 -6.96
N ASP A 129 -8.87 -5.70 -7.82
CA ASP A 129 -8.50 -5.98 -9.21
C ASP A 129 -7.14 -6.68 -9.17
N GLU A 130 -7.19 -8.02 -9.06
CA GLU A 130 -6.02 -8.86 -8.88
C GLU A 130 -4.98 -8.62 -9.98
N GLU A 131 -5.39 -8.10 -11.14
CA GLU A 131 -4.52 -7.95 -12.29
C GLU A 131 -3.29 -7.10 -11.98
N ARG A 132 -3.39 -5.94 -11.32
CA ARG A 132 -2.18 -5.14 -10.98
C ARG A 132 -1.38 -5.75 -9.84
N LEU A 133 -2.05 -6.33 -8.84
CA LEU A 133 -1.39 -6.94 -7.69
C LEU A 133 -0.56 -8.16 -8.11
N LYS A 134 -1.04 -8.90 -9.09
CA LYS A 134 -0.37 -10.05 -9.72
C LYS A 134 1.01 -9.67 -10.31
N TYR A 135 1.21 -8.44 -10.80
CA TYR A 135 2.50 -7.98 -11.34
C TYR A 135 3.40 -7.25 -10.34
N VAL A 136 2.99 -7.11 -9.06
CA VAL A 136 3.85 -6.48 -8.03
C VAL A 136 5.14 -7.26 -7.83
N GLY A 137 5.10 -8.60 -7.94
CA GLY A 137 6.30 -9.44 -7.92
C GLY A 137 7.30 -9.03 -9.00
N SER A 138 6.86 -8.97 -10.26
CA SER A 138 7.68 -8.56 -11.41
C SER A 138 8.24 -7.13 -11.27
N MET A 139 7.48 -6.20 -10.67
CA MET A 139 7.95 -4.85 -10.37
C MET A 139 9.03 -4.82 -9.30
N VAL A 140 8.84 -5.52 -8.18
CA VAL A 140 9.80 -5.57 -7.06
C VAL A 140 11.09 -6.27 -7.49
N LEU A 141 10.99 -7.33 -8.30
CA LEU A 141 12.15 -7.99 -8.91
C LEU A 141 12.93 -6.98 -9.77
N GLY A 142 12.25 -6.27 -10.67
CA GLY A 142 12.86 -5.25 -11.54
C GLY A 142 13.58 -4.15 -10.77
N LEU A 143 12.95 -3.64 -9.72
CA LEU A 143 13.51 -2.59 -8.88
C LEU A 143 14.72 -3.07 -8.07
N ASN A 144 14.65 -4.26 -7.48
CA ASN A 144 15.75 -4.79 -6.67
C ASN A 144 16.99 -5.11 -7.51
N ASP A 145 16.80 -5.70 -8.69
CA ASP A 145 17.88 -6.01 -9.61
C ASP A 145 18.56 -4.72 -10.10
N ALA A 146 17.77 -3.73 -10.54
CA ALA A 146 18.28 -2.42 -10.91
C ALA A 146 19.09 -1.75 -9.80
N LEU A 147 18.59 -1.75 -8.57
CA LEU A 147 19.30 -1.14 -7.44
C LEU A 147 20.65 -1.79 -7.20
N VAL A 148 20.71 -3.12 -7.13
CA VAL A 148 21.96 -3.85 -6.84
C VAL A 148 22.95 -3.71 -8.00
N GLU A 149 22.49 -3.94 -9.22
CA GLU A 149 23.34 -3.91 -10.43
C GLU A 149 23.89 -2.51 -10.68
N LEU A 150 23.03 -1.48 -10.75
CA LEU A 150 23.49 -0.12 -11.05
C LEU A 150 24.27 0.51 -9.91
N THR A 151 23.93 0.24 -8.65
CA THR A 151 24.74 0.77 -7.53
C THR A 151 26.14 0.19 -7.57
N GLY A 152 26.28 -1.11 -7.86
CA GLY A 152 27.58 -1.75 -8.05
C GLY A 152 28.35 -1.17 -9.24
N ALA A 153 27.68 -1.03 -10.39
CA ALA A 153 28.28 -0.49 -11.61
C ALA A 153 28.72 0.97 -11.45
N LEU A 154 27.84 1.84 -10.93
CA LEU A 154 28.13 3.26 -10.70
C LEU A 154 29.22 3.45 -9.65
N ALA A 155 29.27 2.63 -8.59
CA ALA A 155 30.37 2.65 -7.64
C ALA A 155 31.69 2.32 -8.35
N GLY A 156 31.72 1.26 -9.16
CA GLY A 156 32.89 0.88 -9.96
C GLY A 156 33.32 1.96 -10.96
N PHE A 157 32.36 2.54 -11.69
CA PHE A 157 32.60 3.64 -12.63
C PHE A 157 33.13 4.88 -11.93
N THR A 158 32.62 5.22 -10.75
CA THR A 158 33.10 6.37 -9.98
C THR A 158 34.55 6.19 -9.52
N PHE A 159 34.98 4.95 -9.23
CA PHE A 159 36.39 4.66 -8.94
C PHE A 159 37.28 4.66 -10.20
N ALA A 160 36.74 4.20 -11.33
CA ALA A 160 37.51 4.01 -12.57
C ALA A 160 37.58 5.27 -13.45
N LEU A 161 36.58 6.13 -13.39
CA LEU A 161 36.41 7.31 -14.25
C LEU A 161 36.53 8.58 -13.42
N ALA A 162 37.30 9.54 -13.91
CA ALA A 162 37.57 10.79 -13.18
C ALA A 162 36.44 11.83 -13.29
N GLU A 163 35.61 11.75 -14.33
CA GLU A 163 34.60 12.76 -14.62
C GLU A 163 33.18 12.22 -14.39
N SER A 164 32.41 12.89 -13.54
CA SER A 164 31.04 12.49 -13.18
C SER A 164 30.08 12.50 -14.36
N SER A 165 30.32 13.36 -15.36
CA SER A 165 29.52 13.40 -16.60
C SER A 165 29.64 12.09 -17.38
N ILE A 166 30.86 11.52 -17.47
CA ILE A 166 31.14 10.26 -18.15
C ILE A 166 30.55 9.09 -17.35
N VAL A 167 30.64 9.13 -16.02
CA VAL A 167 29.99 8.15 -15.14
C VAL A 167 28.48 8.13 -15.35
N GLY A 168 27.83 9.30 -15.43
CA GLY A 168 26.39 9.41 -15.67
C GLY A 168 25.97 8.85 -17.04
N VAL A 169 26.70 9.19 -18.11
CA VAL A 169 26.42 8.65 -19.44
C VAL A 169 26.63 7.14 -19.49
N ALA A 170 27.72 6.63 -18.91
CA ALA A 170 27.98 5.19 -18.82
C ALA A 170 26.87 4.47 -18.03
N GLY A 171 26.47 5.02 -16.88
CA GLY A 171 25.38 4.51 -16.06
C GLY A 171 24.05 4.48 -16.81
N LEU A 172 23.73 5.53 -17.57
CA LEU A 172 22.50 5.57 -18.37
C LEU A 172 22.51 4.49 -19.46
N ILE A 173 23.61 4.35 -20.21
CA ILE A 173 23.73 3.35 -21.29
C ILE A 173 23.61 1.95 -20.71
N THR A 174 24.35 1.66 -19.64
CA THR A 174 24.28 0.37 -18.94
C THR A 174 22.87 0.11 -18.42
N GLY A 175 22.25 1.09 -17.76
CA GLY A 175 20.91 0.94 -17.19
C GLY A 175 19.82 0.72 -18.23
N VAL A 176 19.86 1.40 -19.38
CA VAL A 176 18.91 1.18 -20.49
C VAL A 176 19.11 -0.21 -21.12
N ALA A 177 20.35 -0.64 -21.32
CA ALA A 177 20.64 -1.97 -21.83
C ALA A 177 20.15 -3.07 -20.87
N ALA A 178 20.41 -2.92 -19.58
CA ALA A 178 19.96 -3.83 -18.53
C ALA A 178 18.43 -3.87 -18.43
N THR A 179 17.76 -2.71 -18.51
CA THR A 179 16.29 -2.62 -18.55
C THR A 179 15.70 -3.48 -19.66
N LEU A 180 16.22 -3.35 -20.89
CA LEU A 180 15.73 -4.11 -22.04
C LEU A 180 16.00 -5.62 -21.86
N SER A 181 17.19 -5.98 -21.36
CA SER A 181 17.56 -7.36 -21.08
C SER A 181 16.64 -8.00 -20.05
N MET A 182 16.34 -7.30 -18.95
CA MET A 182 15.50 -7.80 -17.88
C MET A 182 14.03 -7.90 -18.31
N ALA A 183 13.51 -6.91 -19.03
CA ALA A 183 12.16 -6.97 -19.58
C ALA A 183 12.00 -8.16 -20.56
N ALA A 184 13.00 -8.41 -21.41
CA ALA A 184 13.01 -9.57 -22.30
C ALA A 184 13.10 -10.89 -21.52
N SER A 185 13.91 -10.94 -20.47
CA SER A 185 14.06 -12.12 -19.61
C SER A 185 12.77 -12.45 -18.87
N GLU A 186 12.09 -11.44 -18.30
CA GLU A 186 10.79 -11.60 -17.64
C GLU A 186 9.73 -12.07 -18.64
N TYR A 187 9.69 -11.49 -19.84
CA TYR A 187 8.78 -11.95 -20.91
C TYR A 187 8.97 -13.44 -21.21
N LEU A 188 10.21 -13.87 -21.38
CA LEU A 188 10.54 -15.26 -21.69
C LEU A 188 10.22 -16.19 -20.52
N SER A 189 10.51 -15.78 -19.28
CA SER A 189 10.19 -16.53 -18.07
C SER A 189 8.68 -16.74 -17.96
N GLN A 190 7.88 -15.67 -17.99
CA GLN A 190 6.43 -15.74 -17.88
C GLN A 190 5.77 -16.46 -19.06
N ARG A 191 6.38 -16.46 -20.25
CA ARG A 191 5.91 -17.24 -21.40
C ARG A 191 6.23 -18.73 -21.27
N SER A 192 7.30 -19.08 -20.57
CA SER A 192 7.76 -20.46 -20.39
C SER A 192 7.07 -21.12 -19.21
N GLU A 193 6.79 -20.36 -18.15
CA GLU A 193 5.97 -20.78 -17.02
C GLU A 193 4.49 -20.72 -17.43
N LYS A 194 3.73 -21.81 -17.26
CA LYS A 194 2.26 -21.80 -17.48
C LYS A 194 1.54 -21.10 -16.32
N GLY A 195 1.88 -19.84 -16.08
CA GLY A 195 1.32 -19.00 -15.04
C GLY A 195 0.05 -18.25 -15.47
N GLU A 196 -0.59 -17.58 -14.52
CA GLU A 196 -1.75 -16.72 -14.76
C GLU A 196 -1.36 -15.32 -15.29
N LEU A 197 -0.08 -14.98 -15.28
CA LEU A 197 0.42 -13.66 -15.67
C LEU A 197 0.49 -13.54 -17.20
N ASN A 198 0.07 -12.39 -17.73
CA ASN A 198 0.29 -12.08 -19.13
C ASN A 198 1.78 -11.72 -19.34
N PRO A 199 2.52 -12.44 -20.20
CA PRO A 199 3.97 -12.25 -20.33
C PRO A 199 4.36 -10.85 -20.80
N VAL A 200 3.53 -10.23 -21.67
CA VAL A 200 3.79 -8.86 -22.17
C VAL A 200 3.61 -7.84 -21.05
N LYS A 201 2.53 -7.98 -20.26
CA LYS A 201 2.29 -7.06 -19.14
C LYS A 201 3.39 -7.17 -18.09
N ALA A 202 3.80 -8.38 -17.71
CA ALA A 202 4.88 -8.59 -16.75
C ALA A 202 6.18 -7.92 -17.20
N ALA A 203 6.59 -8.15 -18.44
CA ALA A 203 7.78 -7.54 -19.03
C ALA A 203 7.74 -6.00 -19.03
N VAL A 204 6.57 -5.41 -19.35
CA VAL A 204 6.38 -3.95 -19.33
C VAL A 204 6.48 -3.41 -17.91
N TYR A 205 5.85 -4.06 -16.93
CA TYR A 205 5.92 -3.64 -15.53
C TYR A 205 7.35 -3.72 -14.98
N THR A 206 8.09 -4.81 -15.26
CA THR A 206 9.50 -4.94 -14.88
C THR A 206 10.36 -3.88 -15.56
N GLY A 207 10.22 -3.70 -16.88
CA GLY A 207 11.00 -2.71 -17.62
C GLY A 207 10.75 -1.28 -17.15
N ILE A 208 9.51 -0.89 -16.88
CA ILE A 208 9.19 0.44 -16.34
C ILE A 208 9.79 0.61 -14.93
N ALA A 209 9.63 -0.38 -14.05
CA ALA A 209 10.18 -0.32 -12.70
C ALA A 209 11.71 -0.18 -12.71
N TYR A 210 12.39 -0.95 -13.57
CA TYR A 210 13.83 -0.88 -13.77
C TYR A 210 14.24 0.50 -14.31
N LEU A 211 13.60 0.98 -15.37
CA LEU A 211 13.94 2.25 -16.02
C LEU A 211 13.77 3.46 -15.08
N ILE A 212 12.71 3.47 -14.27
CA ILE A 212 12.51 4.51 -13.25
C ILE A 212 13.67 4.49 -12.26
N THR A 213 14.05 3.30 -11.80
CA THR A 213 15.17 3.13 -10.86
C THR A 213 16.49 3.62 -11.46
N VAL A 214 16.79 3.26 -12.71
CA VAL A 214 17.95 3.75 -13.46
C VAL A 214 17.95 5.27 -13.52
N THR A 215 16.82 5.86 -13.90
CA THR A 215 16.70 7.30 -14.07
C THR A 215 16.93 8.03 -12.75
N LEU A 216 16.41 7.51 -11.63
CA LEU A 216 16.60 8.09 -10.30
C LEU A 216 18.04 7.94 -9.79
N LEU A 217 18.73 6.84 -10.10
CA LEU A 217 20.12 6.61 -9.68
C LEU A 217 21.14 7.41 -10.49
N VAL A 218 20.86 7.63 -11.77
CA VAL A 218 21.76 8.35 -12.69
C VAL A 218 21.47 9.86 -12.71
N ALA A 219 20.27 10.28 -12.28
CA ALA A 219 19.93 11.69 -12.17
C ALA A 219 20.94 12.43 -11.26
N PRO A 220 21.34 13.66 -11.65
CA PRO A 220 22.30 14.47 -10.91
C PRO A 220 21.77 14.98 -9.56
#